data_AF-A0A0J6S0U6-F1
#
_entry.id   AF-A0A0J6S0U6-F1
#
_cell.length_a   1.000
_cell.length_b   1.000
_cell.length_c   1.000
_cell.angle_alpha   90.00
_cell.angle_beta   90.00
_cell.angle_gamma   90.00
#
_symmetry.space_group_name_H-M   'P 1'
#
loop_
_entity.id
_entity.type
_entity.pdbx_description
1 polymer ?
#
loop_
_entity_poly.entity_id
_entity_poly.type
_entity_poly.pdbx_seq_one_letter_code
_entity_poly.pdbx_strand_id
1 'polypeptide(L)'
;MNRRSFAANALGGALLVAATAGACAQSSPQPLPRPRMMQQSDVAPLKVAMLVYSRMVTLDLVAPQSVLQMLNSEIHLVGETREPVATDLGLPVTPTCTINECPRDLDVLFVPGGLMGSVACMKNPAILDFLADRGAHARYVTSVCTGGLVLGAAGLLRGYEATAHWAVTHLLPLMGATKVDARVVHDRNRLTGAGVTAGLDFGLTLAVLLRGQEAAERTQLILEYEPAPPFRKGTPVLAGPERVAEMRTGRVWMEGQAWDASLAAAKRLGL
;
A
#
# COMPACT_ATOMS: atom_id res chain seq x y z
N MET A 1 -50.58 34.43 -38.17
CA MET A 1 -52.06 34.37 -38.22
C MET A 1 -52.50 33.21 -37.35
N ASN A 2 -53.03 33.51 -36.15
CA ASN A 2 -54.44 33.32 -35.75
C ASN A 2 -54.77 31.85 -35.40
N ARG A 3 -55.55 31.49 -34.38
CA ARG A 3 -56.21 32.14 -33.22
C ARG A 3 -57.01 31.00 -32.55
N ARG A 4 -57.01 30.95 -31.20
CA ARG A 4 -58.16 30.70 -30.28
C ARG A 4 -59.00 29.42 -30.48
N SER A 5 -59.33 28.64 -29.43
CA SER A 5 -60.38 28.97 -28.43
C SER A 5 -60.43 27.85 -27.36
N PHE A 6 -60.35 28.16 -26.06
CA PHE A 6 -61.44 28.23 -25.03
C PHE A 6 -62.15 26.89 -24.72
N ALA A 7 -61.93 26.31 -23.52
CA ALA A 7 -62.78 26.38 -22.30
C ALA A 7 -64.01 25.45 -22.35
N ALA A 8 -64.54 24.80 -21.33
CA ALA A 8 -64.27 24.58 -19.90
C ALA A 8 -65.10 23.34 -19.51
N ASN A 9 -64.73 22.61 -18.44
CA ASN A 9 -65.61 22.36 -17.29
C ASN A 9 -65.02 21.29 -16.36
N ALA A 10 -65.06 21.65 -15.08
CA ALA A 10 -64.69 20.85 -13.93
C ALA A 10 -65.72 19.77 -13.62
N LEU A 11 -65.29 18.70 -12.93
CA LEU A 11 -65.91 18.16 -11.71
C LEU A 11 -65.22 16.88 -11.25
N GLY A 12 -64.89 16.82 -9.96
CA GLY A 12 -65.03 15.60 -9.17
C GLY A 12 -63.76 14.88 -8.73
N GLY A 13 -63.57 14.80 -7.41
CA GLY A 13 -63.00 13.61 -6.76
C GLY A 13 -61.60 13.76 -6.19
N ALA A 14 -61.51 14.23 -4.95
CA ALA A 14 -60.35 14.03 -4.10
C ALA A 14 -60.23 12.54 -3.70
N LEU A 15 -59.08 11.91 -3.93
CA LEU A 15 -58.62 10.74 -3.18
C LEU A 15 -57.15 10.93 -2.82
N LEU A 16 -56.92 11.28 -1.56
CA LEU A 16 -55.62 11.22 -0.90
C LEU A 16 -55.30 9.74 -0.62
N VAL A 17 -54.37 9.17 -1.39
CA VAL A 17 -53.75 7.88 -1.05
C VAL A 17 -52.54 8.18 -0.18
N ALA A 18 -52.65 7.90 1.12
CA ALA A 18 -51.52 7.89 2.03
C ALA A 18 -50.66 6.65 1.74
N ALA A 19 -49.51 6.84 1.09
CA ALA A 19 -48.50 5.80 0.95
C ALA A 19 -47.73 5.66 2.27
N THR A 20 -48.01 4.62 3.04
CA THR A 20 -47.18 4.21 4.17
C THR A 20 -45.89 3.60 3.64
N ALA A 21 -44.80 4.35 3.73
CA ALA A 21 -43.47 3.83 3.48
C ALA A 21 -43.12 2.78 4.55
N GLY A 22 -43.30 1.50 4.20
CA GLY A 22 -42.76 0.39 4.98
C GLY A 22 -41.23 0.47 4.94
N ALA A 23 -40.62 0.69 6.10
CA ALA A 23 -39.17 0.66 6.27
C ALA A 23 -38.67 -0.77 6.02
N CYS A 24 -38.13 -1.03 4.84
CA CYS A 24 -37.30 -2.21 4.61
C CYS A 24 -35.99 -2.03 5.39
N ALA A 25 -35.90 -2.67 6.57
CA ALA A 25 -34.64 -2.84 7.27
C ALA A 25 -33.69 -3.66 6.38
N GLN A 26 -32.71 -2.99 5.77
CA GLN A 26 -31.62 -3.66 5.07
C GLN A 26 -30.71 -4.28 6.13
N SER A 27 -30.77 -5.60 6.25
CA SER A 27 -29.78 -6.34 7.02
C SER A 27 -28.44 -6.27 6.31
N SER A 28 -27.41 -5.79 7.01
CA SER A 28 -26.04 -5.82 6.50
C SER A 28 -25.67 -7.27 6.15
N PRO A 29 -25.11 -7.54 4.96
CA PRO A 29 -24.70 -8.90 4.61
C PRO A 29 -23.63 -9.38 5.60
N GLN A 30 -23.91 -10.49 6.27
CA GLN A 30 -22.94 -11.20 7.08
C GLN A 30 -21.76 -11.62 6.19
N PRO A 31 -20.50 -11.42 6.62
CA PRO A 31 -19.36 -11.89 5.85
C PRO A 31 -19.45 -13.42 5.68
N LEU A 32 -19.25 -13.88 4.44
CA LEU A 32 -19.26 -15.31 4.13
C LEU A 32 -18.23 -16.04 5.01
N PRO A 33 -18.58 -17.21 5.59
CA PRO A 33 -17.62 -18.00 6.36
C PRO A 33 -16.44 -18.35 5.45
N ARG A 34 -15.24 -17.96 5.87
CA ARG A 34 -14.01 -18.26 5.11
C ARG A 34 -13.91 -19.78 4.93
N PRO A 35 -13.72 -20.29 3.70
CA PRO A 35 -13.49 -21.71 3.51
C PRO A 35 -12.29 -22.14 4.37
N ARG A 36 -12.47 -23.25 5.09
CA ARG A 36 -11.53 -23.79 6.07
C ARG A 36 -10.32 -24.40 5.35
N MET A 37 -9.54 -23.58 4.65
CA MET A 37 -8.30 -24.01 4.03
C MET A 37 -7.18 -23.99 5.06
N MET A 38 -6.63 -25.19 5.30
CA MET A 38 -5.51 -25.50 6.19
C MET A 38 -5.85 -25.41 7.69
N GLN A 39 -5.45 -26.46 8.43
CA GLN A 39 -5.46 -26.45 9.89
C GLN A 39 -4.87 -25.12 10.37
N GLN A 40 -5.67 -24.34 11.09
CA GLN A 40 -5.13 -23.24 11.87
C GLN A 40 -4.04 -23.85 12.75
N SER A 41 -2.79 -23.52 12.46
CA SER A 41 -1.70 -23.73 13.40
C SER A 41 -2.12 -23.13 14.74
N ASP A 42 -1.81 -23.76 15.88
CA ASP A 42 -2.03 -23.22 17.24
C ASP A 42 -1.28 -21.89 17.51
N VAL A 43 -0.67 -21.30 16.48
CA VAL A 43 0.09 -20.06 16.51
C VAL A 43 -0.85 -18.87 16.35
N ALA A 44 -0.77 -17.93 17.30
CA ALA A 44 -1.56 -16.70 17.32
C ALA A 44 -1.42 -15.89 16.01
N PRO A 45 -2.49 -15.23 15.54
CA PRO A 45 -2.44 -14.44 14.31
C PRO A 45 -1.42 -13.30 14.38
N LEU A 46 -0.72 -13.04 13.27
CA LEU A 46 0.17 -11.88 13.13
C LEU A 46 -0.65 -10.60 12.98
N LYS A 47 -0.25 -9.50 13.63
CA LYS A 47 -0.86 -8.18 13.42
C LYS A 47 -0.08 -7.40 12.38
N VAL A 48 -0.70 -7.11 11.25
CA VAL A 48 -0.07 -6.44 10.11
C VAL A 48 -0.80 -5.15 9.82
N ALA A 49 -0.08 -4.02 9.80
CA ALA A 49 -0.60 -2.76 9.29
C ALA A 49 0.03 -2.47 7.92
N MET A 50 -0.80 -2.29 6.90
CA MET A 50 -0.38 -1.91 5.55
C MET A 50 -0.98 -0.55 5.21
N LEU A 51 -0.13 0.46 5.03
CA LEU A 51 -0.58 1.80 4.66
C LEU A 51 -1.23 1.77 3.27
N VAL A 52 -2.37 2.45 3.14
CA VAL A 52 -3.13 2.58 1.90
C VAL A 52 -3.35 4.07 1.63
N TYR A 53 -3.04 4.50 0.41
CA TYR A 53 -3.14 5.90 0.00
C TYR A 53 -3.39 6.03 -1.51
N SER A 54 -3.94 7.18 -1.90
CA SER A 54 -4.26 7.47 -3.30
C SER A 54 -2.99 7.45 -4.17
N ARG A 55 -3.11 6.87 -5.38
CA ARG A 55 -2.01 6.70 -6.35
C ARG A 55 -0.86 5.82 -5.86
N MET A 56 -1.09 4.97 -4.86
CA MET A 56 -0.18 3.87 -4.58
C MET A 56 -0.13 2.89 -5.76
N VAL A 57 0.99 2.20 -5.94
CA VAL A 57 1.08 1.11 -6.92
C VAL A 57 0.36 -0.11 -6.35
N THR A 58 -0.69 -0.55 -7.03
CA THR A 58 -1.56 -1.66 -6.58
C THR A 58 -0.75 -2.91 -6.25
N LEU A 59 0.19 -3.26 -7.11
CA LEU A 59 0.98 -4.48 -6.98
C LEU A 59 1.94 -4.43 -5.78
N ASP A 60 2.41 -3.23 -5.39
CA ASP A 60 3.28 -3.06 -4.22
C ASP A 60 2.55 -3.46 -2.93
N LEU A 61 1.23 -3.24 -2.87
CA LEU A 61 0.39 -3.67 -1.75
C LEU A 61 0.02 -5.16 -1.86
N VAL A 62 -0.52 -5.56 -3.01
CA VAL A 62 -1.15 -6.88 -3.20
C VAL A 62 -0.14 -8.03 -3.14
N ALA A 63 1.09 -7.83 -3.65
CA ALA A 63 2.10 -8.90 -3.65
C ALA A 63 2.49 -9.34 -2.21
N PRO A 64 2.96 -8.44 -1.32
CA PRO A 64 3.21 -8.82 0.07
C PRO A 64 1.96 -9.26 0.82
N GLN A 65 0.80 -8.64 0.56
CA GLN A 65 -0.46 -9.03 1.21
C GLN A 65 -0.83 -10.49 0.89
N SER A 66 -0.62 -10.93 -0.35
CA SER A 66 -0.88 -12.31 -0.79
C SER A 66 -0.07 -13.33 0.02
N VAL A 67 1.20 -13.02 0.31
CA VAL A 67 2.05 -13.87 1.17
C VAL A 67 1.58 -13.80 2.63
N LEU A 68 1.42 -12.60 3.18
CA LEU A 68 1.04 -12.41 4.59
C LEU A 68 -0.30 -13.04 4.93
N GLN A 69 -1.26 -13.03 4.02
CA GLN A 69 -2.57 -13.66 4.20
C GLN A 69 -2.47 -15.18 4.45
N MET A 70 -1.44 -15.84 3.88
CA MET A 70 -1.19 -17.28 4.05
C MET A 70 -0.48 -17.62 5.38
N LEU A 71 -0.01 -16.62 6.13
CA LEU A 71 0.74 -16.81 7.39
C LEU A 71 -0.13 -16.71 8.66
N ASN A 72 -1.46 -16.82 8.50
CA ASN A 72 -2.45 -16.55 9.55
C ASN A 72 -2.29 -15.11 10.10
N SER A 73 -2.50 -14.11 9.24
CA SER A 73 -2.37 -12.69 9.61
C SER A 73 -3.72 -11.99 9.74
N GLU A 74 -3.86 -11.16 10.77
CA GLU A 74 -4.84 -10.08 10.87
C GLU A 74 -4.26 -8.85 10.16
N ILE A 75 -4.82 -8.53 8.98
CA ILE A 75 -4.34 -7.45 8.13
C ILE A 75 -5.24 -6.22 8.28
N HIS A 76 -4.64 -5.12 8.70
CA HIS A 76 -5.23 -3.79 8.74
C HIS A 76 -4.76 -2.99 7.54
N LEU A 77 -5.67 -2.69 6.62
CA LEU A 77 -5.45 -1.69 5.57
C LEU A 77 -5.69 -0.31 6.18
N VAL A 78 -4.62 0.46 6.39
CA VAL A 78 -4.66 1.70 7.16
C VAL A 78 -4.69 2.91 6.23
N GLY A 79 -5.77 3.68 6.29
CA GLY A 79 -5.91 4.95 5.56
C GLY A 79 -6.02 6.14 6.51
N GLU A 80 -5.98 7.36 5.98
CA GLU A 80 -6.33 8.55 6.78
C GLU A 80 -7.82 8.56 7.15
N THR A 81 -8.66 8.08 6.23
CA THR A 81 -10.10 7.85 6.41
C THR A 81 -10.46 6.41 6.01
N ARG A 82 -11.72 6.02 6.15
CA ARG A 82 -12.25 4.74 5.64
C ARG A 82 -12.79 4.84 4.20
N GLU A 83 -12.65 6.00 3.57
CA GLU A 83 -13.12 6.18 2.19
C GLU A 83 -12.21 5.40 1.22
N PRO A 84 -12.78 4.80 0.16
CA PRO A 84 -11.97 4.15 -0.87
C PRO A 84 -10.96 5.09 -1.51
N VAL A 85 -9.72 4.62 -1.70
CA VAL A 85 -8.70 5.34 -2.45
C VAL A 85 -8.43 4.67 -3.79
N ALA A 86 -8.25 5.47 -4.84
CA ALA A 86 -7.88 4.95 -6.16
C ALA A 86 -6.37 4.69 -6.24
N THR A 87 -6.01 3.49 -6.68
CA THR A 87 -4.63 3.09 -6.98
C THR A 87 -4.12 3.68 -8.31
N ASP A 88 -2.87 3.40 -8.67
CA ASP A 88 -2.30 3.70 -9.99
C ASP A 88 -3.07 3.07 -11.17
N LEU A 89 -3.76 1.95 -10.93
CA LEU A 89 -4.60 1.26 -11.92
C LEU A 89 -6.06 1.74 -11.90
N GLY A 90 -6.41 2.71 -11.06
CA GLY A 90 -7.80 3.15 -10.85
C GLY A 90 -8.65 2.16 -10.06
N LEU A 91 -8.07 1.05 -9.57
CA LEU A 91 -8.77 0.10 -8.71
C LEU A 91 -8.98 0.73 -7.33
N PRO A 92 -10.22 0.73 -6.80
CA PRO A 92 -10.48 1.25 -5.47
C PRO A 92 -9.99 0.25 -4.41
N VAL A 93 -9.31 0.76 -3.40
CA VAL A 93 -8.96 0.00 -2.18
C VAL A 93 -9.59 0.71 -0.99
N THR A 94 -10.40 -0.03 -0.23
CA THR A 94 -11.08 0.50 0.97
C THR A 94 -10.26 0.21 2.21
N PRO A 95 -9.80 1.23 2.95
CA PRO A 95 -9.15 1.03 4.24
C PRO A 95 -10.07 0.31 5.24
N THR A 96 -9.53 -0.62 6.02
CA THR A 96 -10.27 -1.33 7.07
C THR A 96 -10.27 -0.58 8.39
N CYS A 97 -9.31 0.33 8.59
CA CYS A 97 -9.23 1.20 9.76
C CYS A 97 -8.49 2.50 9.40
N THR A 98 -8.66 3.53 10.23
CA THR A 98 -7.89 4.78 10.10
C THR A 98 -6.55 4.72 10.84
N ILE A 99 -5.67 5.68 10.58
CA ILE A 99 -4.41 5.87 11.34
C ILE A 99 -4.62 5.99 12.87
N ASN A 100 -5.79 6.47 13.30
CA ASN A 100 -6.15 6.61 14.72
C ASN A 100 -6.71 5.32 15.33
N GLU A 101 -7.25 4.44 14.50
CA GLU A 101 -7.88 3.18 14.91
C GLU A 101 -6.93 1.97 14.84
N CYS A 102 -5.85 2.09 14.06
CA CYS A 102 -4.86 1.03 13.88
C CYS A 102 -4.23 0.63 15.22
N PRO A 103 -4.06 -0.68 15.54
CA PRO A 103 -3.38 -1.11 16.75
C PRO A 103 -1.96 -0.54 16.89
N ARG A 104 -1.51 -0.29 18.12
CA ARG A 104 -0.15 0.21 18.38
C ARG A 104 0.93 -0.87 18.19
N ASP A 105 0.73 -2.04 18.82
CA ASP A 105 1.67 -3.15 18.72
C ASP A 105 1.39 -3.97 17.47
N LEU A 106 2.40 -4.08 16.60
CA LEU A 106 2.31 -4.73 15.29
C LEU A 106 3.47 -5.72 15.12
N ASP A 107 3.19 -6.84 14.47
CA ASP A 107 4.26 -7.71 13.97
C ASP A 107 4.92 -7.09 12.72
N VAL A 108 4.12 -6.44 11.87
CA VAL A 108 4.59 -5.83 10.62
C VAL A 108 3.91 -4.48 10.42
N LEU A 109 4.73 -3.44 10.27
CA LEU A 109 4.33 -2.16 9.66
C LEU A 109 4.83 -2.14 8.22
N PHE A 110 3.94 -1.88 7.27
CA PHE A 110 4.24 -1.94 5.84
C PHE A 110 3.80 -0.69 5.09
N VAL A 111 4.67 -0.20 4.21
CA VAL A 111 4.38 0.94 3.31
C VAL A 111 4.60 0.55 1.85
N PRO A 112 3.55 0.54 0.99
CA PRO A 112 3.70 0.33 -0.45
C PRO A 112 4.33 1.56 -1.12
N GLY A 113 4.72 1.44 -2.38
CA GLY A 113 5.12 2.56 -3.21
C GLY A 113 3.99 3.16 -4.04
N GLY A 114 4.38 3.97 -5.02
CA GLY A 114 3.51 4.79 -5.88
C GLY A 114 3.99 6.21 -5.94
N LEU A 115 4.90 6.53 -6.86
CA LEU A 115 5.78 7.70 -6.83
C LEU A 115 5.11 9.00 -6.32
N MET A 116 4.05 9.49 -6.99
CA MET A 116 3.36 10.71 -6.56
C MET A 116 2.55 10.54 -5.27
N GLY A 117 2.00 9.34 -5.01
CA GLY A 117 1.36 9.02 -3.73
C GLY A 117 2.37 8.99 -2.58
N SER A 118 3.55 8.40 -2.78
CA SER A 118 4.66 8.39 -1.81
C SER A 118 5.16 9.80 -1.53
N VAL A 119 5.33 10.64 -2.57
CA VAL A 119 5.69 12.06 -2.39
C VAL A 119 4.64 12.82 -1.58
N ALA A 120 3.35 12.56 -1.81
CA ALA A 120 2.28 13.15 -0.99
C ALA A 120 2.37 12.68 0.47
N CYS A 121 2.61 11.39 0.70
CA CYS A 121 2.82 10.84 2.05
C CYS A 121 4.03 11.46 2.77
N MET A 122 5.15 11.66 2.07
CA MET A 122 6.37 12.30 2.62
C MET A 122 6.14 13.75 3.06
N LYS A 123 5.08 14.39 2.56
CA LYS A 123 4.67 15.76 2.89
C LYS A 123 3.49 15.82 3.87
N ASN A 124 2.92 14.67 4.26
CA ASN A 124 1.75 14.61 5.13
C ASN A 124 2.18 14.31 6.59
N PRO A 125 2.10 15.28 7.51
CA PRO A 125 2.50 15.09 8.91
C PRO A 125 1.72 13.97 9.60
N ALA A 126 0.42 13.83 9.35
CA ALA A 126 -0.41 12.83 10.02
C ALA A 126 0.04 11.40 9.69
N ILE A 127 0.41 11.14 8.43
CA ILE A 127 0.97 9.86 8.00
C ILE A 127 2.34 9.64 8.61
N LEU A 128 3.21 10.66 8.60
CA LEU A 128 4.57 10.53 9.12
C LEU A 128 4.59 10.28 10.63
N ASP A 129 3.74 10.97 11.39
CA ASP A 129 3.61 10.80 12.84
C ASP A 129 3.05 9.42 13.17
N PHE A 130 2.03 8.96 12.41
CA PHE A 130 1.51 7.60 12.51
C PHE A 130 2.60 6.55 12.27
N LEU A 131 3.39 6.71 11.20
CA LEU A 131 4.46 5.76 10.88
C LEU A 131 5.57 5.78 11.93
N ALA A 132 5.95 6.96 12.44
CA ALA A 132 6.95 7.08 13.49
C ALA A 132 6.49 6.39 14.79
N ASP A 133 5.25 6.60 15.21
CA ASP A 133 4.67 5.95 16.39
C ASP A 133 4.60 4.43 16.21
N ARG A 134 3.93 3.94 15.17
CA ARG A 134 3.81 2.49 14.93
C ARG A 134 5.16 1.84 14.68
N GLY A 135 6.07 2.52 13.99
CA GLY A 135 7.41 2.04 13.69
C GLY A 135 8.32 1.91 14.91
N ALA A 136 8.00 2.60 16.02
CA ALA A 136 8.70 2.42 17.30
C ALA A 136 8.29 1.13 18.03
N HIS A 137 7.08 0.62 17.75
CA HIS A 137 6.50 -0.55 18.41
C HIS A 137 6.45 -1.81 17.53
N ALA A 138 6.57 -1.66 16.21
CA ALA A 138 6.48 -2.77 15.29
C ALA A 138 7.69 -3.72 15.38
N ARG A 139 7.43 -5.03 15.38
CA ARG A 139 8.49 -6.05 15.31
C ARG A 139 9.30 -5.90 14.03
N TYR A 140 8.65 -5.67 12.88
CA TYR A 140 9.32 -5.32 11.62
C TYR A 140 8.74 -4.04 11.00
N VAL A 141 9.63 -3.15 10.55
CA VAL A 141 9.29 -1.93 9.79
C VAL A 141 9.70 -2.13 8.34
N THR A 142 8.73 -2.05 7.44
CA THR A 142 8.91 -2.60 6.10
C THR A 142 8.30 -1.76 5.00
N SER A 143 8.84 -1.88 3.78
CA SER A 143 8.29 -1.20 2.61
C SER A 143 8.71 -1.87 1.32
N VAL A 144 8.01 -1.55 0.24
CA VAL A 144 8.37 -1.91 -1.13
C VAL A 144 8.47 -0.65 -1.99
N CYS A 145 9.34 -0.69 -3.00
CA CYS A 145 9.41 0.30 -4.07
C CYS A 145 9.67 1.72 -3.53
N THR A 146 8.84 2.71 -3.83
CA THR A 146 9.00 4.08 -3.33
C THR A 146 8.51 4.24 -1.89
N GLY A 147 7.92 3.21 -1.27
CA GLY A 147 7.57 3.21 0.14
C GLY A 147 8.79 3.38 1.06
N GLY A 148 9.97 2.96 0.61
CA GLY A 148 11.23 3.21 1.32
C GLY A 148 11.53 4.70 1.50
N LEU A 149 11.11 5.56 0.57
CA LEU A 149 11.25 7.01 0.75
C LEU A 149 10.31 7.55 1.83
N VAL A 150 9.11 6.98 1.96
CA VAL A 150 8.15 7.38 2.99
C VAL A 150 8.66 6.98 4.37
N LEU A 151 9.21 5.76 4.52
CA LEU A 151 9.88 5.34 5.75
C LEU A 151 11.10 6.22 6.07
N GLY A 152 11.91 6.56 5.07
CA GLY A 152 13.01 7.51 5.21
C GLY A 152 12.52 8.86 5.73
N ALA A 153 11.43 9.39 5.15
CA ALA A 153 10.85 10.66 5.55
C ALA A 153 10.25 10.64 6.96
N ALA A 154 9.75 9.50 7.42
CA ALA A 154 9.31 9.27 8.80
C ALA A 154 10.49 9.09 9.78
N GLY A 155 11.73 9.12 9.29
CA GLY A 155 12.93 8.93 10.11
C GLY A 155 13.23 7.49 10.50
N LEU A 156 12.49 6.52 9.94
CA LEU A 156 12.56 5.12 10.35
C LEU A 156 13.75 4.35 9.77
N LEU A 157 14.49 4.96 8.83
CA LEU A 157 15.65 4.36 8.15
C LEU A 157 16.99 5.02 8.50
N ARG A 158 17.04 5.94 9.48
CA ARG A 158 18.31 6.57 9.89
C ARG A 158 19.30 5.55 10.44
N GLY A 159 20.47 5.45 9.82
CA GLY A 159 21.51 4.48 10.18
C GLY A 159 21.16 3.04 9.84
N TYR A 160 20.20 2.81 8.92
CA TYR A 160 19.85 1.49 8.41
C TYR A 160 20.24 1.34 6.94
N GLU A 161 20.60 0.12 6.56
CA GLU A 161 20.67 -0.28 5.17
C GLU A 161 19.27 -0.44 4.58
N ALA A 162 19.05 0.11 3.38
CA ALA A 162 17.76 0.05 2.72
C ALA A 162 17.88 0.08 1.19
N THR A 163 16.88 -0.50 0.53
CA THR A 163 16.64 -0.37 -0.92
C THR A 163 15.30 0.32 -1.18
N ALA A 164 15.06 0.69 -2.43
CA ALA A 164 13.81 1.26 -2.92
C ALA A 164 13.69 1.00 -4.43
N HIS A 165 12.71 1.62 -5.10
CA HIS A 165 12.66 1.58 -6.56
C HIS A 165 13.93 2.18 -7.18
N TRP A 166 14.48 1.53 -8.21
CA TRP A 166 15.75 1.89 -8.85
C TRP A 166 15.84 3.36 -9.30
N ALA A 167 14.69 3.94 -9.69
CA ALA A 167 14.63 5.32 -10.14
C ALA A 167 14.98 6.33 -9.04
N VAL A 168 14.67 6.01 -7.77
CA VAL A 168 14.72 6.95 -6.63
C VAL A 168 15.54 6.48 -5.44
N THR A 169 16.06 5.24 -5.45
CA THR A 169 16.84 4.67 -4.34
C THR A 169 18.07 5.52 -3.94
N HIS A 170 18.61 6.30 -4.88
CA HIS A 170 19.69 7.25 -4.64
C HIS A 170 19.32 8.41 -3.68
N LEU A 171 18.03 8.60 -3.37
CA LEU A 171 17.54 9.62 -2.43
C LEU A 171 17.55 9.15 -0.98
N LEU A 172 17.63 7.84 -0.72
CA LEU A 172 17.65 7.27 0.64
C LEU A 172 18.74 7.87 1.54
N PRO A 173 19.99 8.12 1.05
CA PRO A 173 21.04 8.74 1.86
C PRO A 173 20.72 10.15 2.36
N LEU A 174 19.88 10.91 1.63
CA LEU A 174 19.44 12.24 2.09
C LEU A 174 18.64 12.16 3.39
N MET A 175 18.02 11.02 3.67
CA MET A 175 17.21 10.77 4.86
C MET A 175 17.93 9.84 5.86
N GLY A 176 19.24 9.71 5.73
CA GLY A 176 20.11 9.03 6.70
C GLY A 176 20.20 7.52 6.55
N ALA A 177 19.65 6.94 5.47
CA ALA A 177 19.76 5.51 5.19
C ALA A 177 21.00 5.20 4.33
N THR A 178 21.62 4.04 4.53
CA THR A 178 22.65 3.54 3.63
C THR A 178 21.98 2.80 2.47
N LYS A 179 22.13 3.32 1.25
CA LYS A 179 21.54 2.71 0.06
C LYS A 179 22.26 1.39 -0.27
N VAL A 180 21.50 0.31 -0.44
CA VAL A 180 22.00 -0.99 -0.92
C VAL A 180 21.28 -1.40 -2.21
N ASP A 181 22.05 -1.74 -3.25
CA ASP A 181 21.54 -2.23 -4.54
C ASP A 181 21.19 -3.72 -4.47
N ALA A 182 20.12 -4.06 -3.74
CA ALA A 182 19.58 -5.41 -3.69
C ALA A 182 18.06 -5.41 -3.90
N ARG A 183 17.54 -6.58 -4.30
CA ARG A 183 16.09 -6.77 -4.53
C ARG A 183 15.30 -6.74 -3.23
N VAL A 184 15.87 -7.29 -2.16
CA VAL A 184 15.38 -7.24 -0.78
C VAL A 184 16.58 -6.94 0.11
N VAL A 185 16.45 -5.99 1.03
CA VAL A 185 17.47 -5.64 2.03
C VAL A 185 16.87 -5.85 3.41
N HIS A 186 17.56 -6.65 4.22
CA HIS A 186 17.21 -6.92 5.62
C HIS A 186 18.31 -6.40 6.53
N ASP A 187 17.99 -5.39 7.33
CA ASP A 187 18.88 -4.84 8.35
C ASP A 187 18.18 -4.76 9.70
N ARG A 188 18.57 -5.63 10.63
CA ARG A 188 17.98 -5.79 11.97
C ARG A 188 16.48 -6.06 11.89
N ASN A 189 15.64 -5.04 12.03
CA ASN A 189 14.20 -5.16 11.91
C ASN A 189 13.60 -4.28 10.81
N ARG A 190 14.45 -3.76 9.91
CA ARG A 190 14.05 -3.08 8.67
C ARG A 190 14.15 -4.07 7.53
N LEU A 191 13.04 -4.26 6.80
CA LEU A 191 13.01 -5.07 5.58
C LEU A 191 12.46 -4.23 4.44
N THR A 192 13.28 -3.95 3.44
CA THR A 192 12.89 -3.11 2.30
C THR A 192 13.01 -3.90 1.00
N GLY A 193 11.96 -3.85 0.17
CA GLY A 193 11.94 -4.42 -1.16
C GLY A 193 12.16 -3.35 -2.23
N ALA A 194 12.83 -3.71 -3.32
CA ALA A 194 13.07 -2.84 -4.46
C ALA A 194 11.78 -2.59 -5.27
N GLY A 195 11.88 -2.39 -6.58
CA GLY A 195 10.73 -2.02 -7.41
C GLY A 195 9.66 -3.10 -7.54
N VAL A 196 8.41 -2.72 -7.27
CA VAL A 196 7.16 -3.36 -7.67
C VAL A 196 7.07 -4.86 -7.38
N THR A 197 7.51 -5.70 -8.32
CA THR A 197 7.43 -7.15 -8.20
C THR A 197 8.33 -7.71 -7.09
N ALA A 198 9.28 -6.91 -6.60
CA ALA A 198 10.07 -7.25 -5.42
C ALA A 198 9.21 -7.55 -4.19
N GLY A 199 7.94 -7.09 -4.17
CA GLY A 199 6.99 -7.39 -3.09
C GLY A 199 6.73 -8.88 -2.85
N LEU A 200 6.83 -9.74 -3.87
CA LEU A 200 6.67 -11.19 -3.69
C LEU A 200 7.88 -11.81 -2.99
N ASP A 201 9.10 -11.54 -3.48
CA ASP A 201 10.34 -12.02 -2.84
C ASP A 201 10.52 -11.44 -1.43
N PHE A 202 10.16 -10.17 -1.25
CA PHE A 202 10.07 -9.52 0.05
C PHE A 202 9.10 -10.25 0.98
N GLY A 203 7.89 -10.56 0.49
CA GLY A 203 6.88 -11.28 1.26
C GLY A 203 7.36 -12.67 1.70
N LEU A 204 7.98 -13.43 0.79
CA LEU A 204 8.56 -14.74 1.10
C LEU A 204 9.72 -14.65 2.10
N THR A 205 10.58 -13.63 1.97
CA THR A 205 11.63 -13.36 2.97
C THR A 205 11.02 -13.07 4.34
N LEU A 206 9.96 -12.27 4.38
CA LEU A 206 9.25 -11.95 5.61
C LEU A 206 8.54 -13.20 6.20
N ALA A 207 8.05 -14.11 5.36
CA ALA A 207 7.49 -15.39 5.79
C ALA A 207 8.52 -16.24 6.52
N VAL A 208 9.76 -16.32 6.02
CA VAL A 208 10.87 -17.01 6.71
C VAL A 208 11.10 -16.39 8.09
N LEU A 209 11.14 -15.06 8.17
CA LEU A 209 11.40 -14.33 9.41
C LEU A 209 10.28 -14.45 10.46
N LEU A 210 9.03 -14.60 10.02
CA LEU A 210 7.85 -14.61 10.90
C LEU A 210 7.40 -16.02 11.30
N ARG A 211 7.56 -17.00 10.40
CA ARG A 211 7.00 -18.35 10.54
C ARG A 211 7.98 -19.48 10.18
N GLY A 212 9.19 -19.15 9.75
CA GLY A 212 10.22 -20.13 9.40
C GLY A 212 10.17 -20.59 7.94
N GLN A 213 11.19 -21.36 7.56
CA GLN A 213 11.43 -21.76 6.16
C GLN A 213 10.29 -22.59 5.57
N GLU A 214 9.74 -23.56 6.31
CA GLU A 214 8.69 -24.45 5.80
C GLU A 214 7.41 -23.69 5.44
N ALA A 215 7.01 -22.71 6.26
CA ALA A 215 5.86 -21.86 5.97
C ALA A 215 6.08 -21.03 4.69
N ALA A 216 7.30 -20.50 4.49
CA ALA A 216 7.65 -19.74 3.30
C ALA A 216 7.67 -20.61 2.04
N GLU A 217 8.26 -21.80 2.08
CA GLU A 217 8.27 -22.77 0.97
C GLU A 217 6.86 -23.22 0.60
N ARG A 218 6.01 -23.49 1.60
CA ARG A 218 4.59 -23.80 1.38
C ARG A 218 3.86 -22.65 0.70
N THR A 219 4.05 -21.42 1.18
CA THR A 219 3.47 -20.23 0.55
C THR A 219 3.95 -20.07 -0.88
N GLN A 220 5.25 -20.27 -1.15
CA GLN A 220 5.81 -20.23 -2.50
C GLN A 220 5.13 -21.24 -3.42
N LEU A 221 4.92 -22.47 -2.95
CA LEU A 221 4.25 -23.53 -3.71
C LEU A 221 2.76 -23.22 -3.97
N ILE A 222 2.02 -22.72 -2.97
CA ILE A 222 0.61 -22.33 -3.13
C ILE A 222 0.46 -21.24 -4.20
N LEU A 223 1.40 -20.30 -4.24
CA LEU A 223 1.43 -19.22 -5.22
C LEU A 223 1.95 -19.67 -6.61
N GLU A 224 2.47 -20.89 -6.72
CA GLU A 224 3.22 -21.37 -7.89
C GLU A 224 4.29 -20.35 -8.31
N TYR A 225 4.99 -19.78 -7.32
CA TYR A 225 5.92 -18.69 -7.57
C TYR A 225 7.26 -19.21 -8.10
N GLU A 226 7.26 -19.51 -9.39
CA GLU A 226 8.41 -19.87 -10.22
C GLU A 226 8.44 -18.93 -11.45
N PRO A 227 8.92 -17.69 -11.30
CA PRO A 227 8.79 -16.68 -12.35
C PRO A 227 9.67 -17.00 -13.56
N ALA A 228 9.08 -17.00 -14.76
CA ALA A 228 9.77 -17.13 -16.04
C ALA A 228 9.53 -15.91 -16.96
N PRO A 229 10.17 -14.75 -16.70
CA PRO A 229 9.93 -13.54 -17.50
C PRO A 229 10.34 -13.73 -18.98
N PRO A 230 9.54 -13.25 -19.95
CA PRO A 230 9.86 -13.38 -21.38
C PRO A 230 11.05 -12.52 -21.83
N PHE A 231 11.51 -11.59 -20.98
CA PHE A 231 12.64 -10.71 -21.26
C PHE A 231 13.54 -10.56 -20.04
N ARG A 232 14.86 -10.43 -20.27
CA ARG A 232 15.85 -10.15 -19.23
C ARG A 232 16.21 -8.66 -19.20
N LYS A 233 15.22 -7.81 -18.87
CA LYS A 233 15.35 -6.34 -18.88
C LYS A 233 14.78 -5.67 -17.61
N GLY A 234 14.54 -6.44 -16.55
CA GLY A 234 13.87 -5.97 -15.33
C GLY A 234 14.73 -5.17 -14.33
N THR A 235 16.03 -5.00 -14.57
CA THR A 235 16.93 -4.17 -13.75
C THR A 235 17.67 -3.16 -14.63
N PRO A 236 18.12 -2.01 -14.09
CA PRO A 236 18.87 -1.03 -14.88
C PRO A 236 20.09 -1.62 -15.59
N VAL A 237 20.83 -2.51 -14.89
CA VAL A 237 22.01 -3.21 -15.43
C VAL A 237 21.64 -4.06 -16.64
N LEU A 238 20.59 -4.88 -16.54
CA LEU A 238 20.19 -5.77 -17.62
C LEU A 238 19.48 -5.00 -18.76
N ALA A 239 18.74 -3.95 -18.42
CA ALA A 239 18.05 -3.08 -19.37
C ALA A 239 19.02 -2.42 -20.36
N GLY A 240 20.16 -1.94 -19.84
CA GLY A 240 21.17 -1.18 -20.57
C GLY A 240 20.98 0.34 -20.42
N PRO A 241 22.06 1.13 -20.54
CA PRO A 241 22.07 2.55 -20.22
C PRO A 241 21.12 3.39 -21.09
N GLU A 242 20.99 3.06 -22.38
CA GLU A 242 20.09 3.77 -23.30
C GLU A 242 18.63 3.70 -22.85
N ARG A 243 18.15 2.51 -22.52
CA ARG A 243 16.77 2.31 -22.04
C ARG A 243 16.54 2.94 -20.67
N VAL A 244 17.54 2.90 -19.80
CA VAL A 244 17.48 3.58 -18.51
C VAL A 244 17.37 5.10 -18.71
N ALA A 245 18.17 5.68 -19.60
CA ALA A 245 18.14 7.10 -19.92
C ALA A 245 16.79 7.51 -20.53
N GLU A 246 16.28 6.74 -21.50
CA GLU A 246 14.96 6.93 -22.09
C GLU A 246 13.86 6.99 -21.03
N MET A 247 13.85 6.01 -20.12
CA MET A 247 12.86 5.93 -19.03
C MET A 247 12.96 7.10 -18.03
N ARG A 248 14.16 7.66 -17.82
CA ARG A 248 14.38 8.83 -16.96
C ARG A 248 13.90 10.12 -17.60
N THR A 249 14.13 10.30 -18.91
CA THR A 249 13.72 11.52 -19.64
C THR A 249 12.23 11.81 -19.48
N GLY A 250 11.37 10.78 -19.52
CA GLY A 250 9.93 10.93 -19.30
C GLY A 250 9.50 11.19 -17.84
N ARG A 251 10.43 11.15 -16.88
CA ARG A 251 10.15 11.18 -15.43
C ARG A 251 10.89 12.27 -14.65
N VAL A 252 11.68 13.12 -15.33
CA VAL A 252 12.48 14.18 -14.70
C VAL A 252 11.68 15.02 -13.70
N TRP A 253 10.46 15.45 -14.07
CA TRP A 253 9.63 16.26 -13.18
C TRP A 253 9.21 15.51 -11.91
N MET A 254 8.92 14.21 -12.02
CA MET A 254 8.53 13.38 -10.88
C MET A 254 9.73 13.11 -9.97
N GLU A 255 10.91 12.89 -10.55
CA GLU A 255 12.16 12.75 -9.80
C GLU A 255 12.50 14.04 -9.03
N GLY A 256 12.29 15.21 -9.64
CA GLY A 256 12.44 16.51 -8.96
C GLY A 256 11.51 16.65 -7.75
N GLN A 257 10.24 16.26 -7.87
CA GLN A 257 9.30 16.27 -6.73
C GLN A 257 9.72 15.33 -5.59
N ALA A 258 10.27 14.16 -5.91
CA ALA A 258 10.80 13.23 -4.92
C ALA A 258 12.08 13.76 -4.27
N TRP A 259 12.94 14.41 -5.04
CA TRP A 259 14.14 15.09 -4.55
C TRP A 259 13.78 16.18 -3.54
N ASP A 260 12.88 17.10 -3.91
CA ASP A 260 12.42 18.19 -3.03
C ASP A 260 11.78 17.68 -1.74
N ALA A 261 10.96 16.63 -1.85
CA ALA A 261 10.34 15.99 -0.69
C ALA A 261 11.40 15.33 0.23
N SER A 262 12.45 14.73 -0.35
CA SER A 262 13.55 14.11 0.40
C SER A 262 14.38 15.17 1.13
N LEU A 263 14.68 16.31 0.49
CA LEU A 263 15.38 17.43 1.13
C LEU A 263 14.54 18.06 2.25
N ALA A 264 13.24 18.25 2.02
CA ALA A 264 12.34 18.75 3.06
C ALA A 264 12.26 17.79 4.26
N ALA A 265 12.25 16.49 4.00
CA ALA A 265 12.32 15.47 5.04
C ALA A 265 13.65 15.51 5.78
N ALA A 266 14.79 15.54 5.09
CA ALA A 266 16.12 15.65 5.68
C ALA A 266 16.20 16.84 6.66
N LYS A 267 15.75 18.02 6.22
CA LYS A 267 15.67 19.23 7.06
C LYS A 267 14.82 19.02 8.31
N ARG A 268 13.64 18.40 8.19
CA ARG A 268 12.77 18.08 9.34
C ARG A 268 13.43 17.10 10.31
N LEU A 269 14.23 16.17 9.79
CA LEU A 269 14.93 15.15 10.57
C LEU A 269 16.24 15.67 11.20
N GLY A 270 16.75 16.83 10.77
CA GLY A 270 18.01 17.42 11.24
C GLY A 270 19.24 16.77 10.61
N LEU A 271 19.15 16.37 9.33
CA LEU A 271 20.22 15.78 8.53
C LEU A 271 20.76 16.75 7.49
#